data_AF-A0A960VG39-F1
#
_entry.id   AF-A0A960VG39-F1
#
_cell.length_a   1.000
_cell.length_b   1.000
_cell.length_c   1.000
_cell.angle_alpha   90.00
_cell.angle_beta   90.00
_cell.angle_gamma   90.00
#
_symmetry.space_group_name_H-M   'P 1'
#
loop_
_entity.id
_entity.type
_entity.pdbx_description
1 polymer ?
#
loop_
_entity_poly.entity_id
_entity_poly.type
_entity_poly.pdbx_seq_one_letter_code
_entity_poly.pdbx_strand_id
1 'polypeptide(L)'
;MTGGNSFITFAHLMERDTQYHEETITKSIANSLKKQKMQAFVKVETVDEIEEGYKRLIVSHGIGPLTHNTVLIPHQGSIPEIAEIAYRAGKNIIVLREELSETKQDFRIDIWWDSIHRKTSELMLVLAHMFQTNMGVKHTQITLKSIVNSETAREQRLEYFRDFFANSRFHVDFKVYVASIEEELKTINFFSSESDLAFIGLPIPGEGIQSMYATYIKHLKSIKNVALVVAAEPVDFQEIFK
;
A
#
# COMPACT_ATOMS: atom_id res chain seq x y z
N MET A 1 -9.37 -0.21 6.11
CA MET A 1 -9.50 -0.28 4.64
C MET A 1 -10.65 -1.18 4.18
N THR A 2 -11.60 -1.57 5.02
CA THR A 2 -12.65 -2.53 4.61
C THR A 2 -14.02 -2.08 5.07
N GLY A 3 -14.76 -1.45 4.16
CA GLY A 3 -16.23 -1.43 4.23
C GLY A 3 -16.73 -2.85 3.94
N GLY A 4 -17.90 -3.24 4.45
CA GLY A 4 -18.37 -4.63 4.57
C GLY A 4 -18.47 -5.52 3.31
N ASN A 5 -17.92 -5.13 2.16
CA ASN A 5 -17.89 -5.88 0.90
C ASN A 5 -16.50 -6.46 0.54
N SER A 6 -15.48 -6.25 1.36
CA SER A 6 -14.12 -6.77 1.14
C SER A 6 -13.77 -7.88 2.13
N PHE A 7 -13.12 -8.94 1.66
CA PHE A 7 -12.69 -10.08 2.47
C PHE A 7 -11.20 -9.94 2.84
N ILE A 8 -10.89 -9.95 4.14
CA ILE A 8 -9.52 -9.94 4.65
C ILE A 8 -9.18 -11.33 5.20
N THR A 9 -7.97 -11.81 4.91
CA THR A 9 -7.34 -12.90 5.66
C THR A 9 -6.10 -12.37 6.36
N PHE A 10 -6.05 -12.55 7.68
CA PHE A 10 -4.85 -12.35 8.47
C PHE A 10 -4.13 -13.70 8.57
N ALA A 11 -2.97 -13.82 7.94
CA ALA A 11 -2.16 -15.01 7.97
C ALA A 11 -0.96 -14.84 8.91
N HIS A 12 -0.71 -15.83 9.75
CA HIS A 12 0.45 -15.90 10.63
C HIS A 12 1.15 -17.25 10.45
N LEU A 13 2.44 -17.21 10.17
CA LEU A 13 3.27 -18.40 10.02
C LEU A 13 4.18 -18.56 11.23
N MET A 14 4.35 -19.80 11.66
CA MET A 14 5.16 -20.15 12.82
C MET A 14 6.07 -21.33 12.50
N GLU A 15 7.29 -21.34 13.03
CA GLU A 15 8.17 -22.50 12.90
C GLU A 15 7.75 -23.66 13.83
N ARG A 16 7.97 -24.89 13.38
CA ARG A 16 7.55 -26.14 14.05
C ARG A 16 8.11 -26.36 15.46
N ASP A 17 9.13 -25.61 15.83
CA ASP A 17 9.74 -25.59 17.17
C ASP A 17 8.83 -24.95 18.25
N THR A 18 7.90 -24.09 17.86
CA THR A 18 7.19 -23.23 18.81
C THR A 18 6.24 -24.01 19.74
N GLN A 19 6.37 -23.81 21.07
CA GLN A 19 5.51 -24.43 22.09
C GLN A 19 4.03 -24.01 22.04
N TYR A 20 3.68 -23.04 21.19
CA TYR A 20 2.33 -22.49 21.12
C TYR A 20 1.43 -23.33 20.22
N HIS A 21 0.24 -23.65 20.71
CA HIS A 21 -0.77 -24.36 19.93
C HIS A 21 -1.44 -23.37 18.95
N GLU A 22 -1.52 -23.76 17.67
CA GLU A 22 -2.11 -22.95 16.58
C GLU A 22 -3.50 -22.38 16.96
N GLU A 23 -4.34 -23.17 17.64
CA GLU A 23 -5.65 -22.74 18.10
C GLU A 23 -5.61 -21.55 19.06
N THR A 24 -4.64 -21.52 19.97
CA THR A 24 -4.53 -20.47 21.00
C THR A 24 -4.18 -19.15 20.35
N ILE A 25 -3.25 -19.16 19.39
CA ILE A 25 -2.85 -17.96 18.65
C ILE A 25 -3.97 -17.52 17.72
N THR A 26 -4.63 -18.46 17.04
CA THR A 26 -5.80 -18.17 16.20
C THR A 26 -6.87 -17.44 16.99
N LYS A 27 -7.23 -17.96 18.18
CA LYS A 27 -8.22 -17.33 19.08
C LYS A 27 -7.74 -15.95 19.55
N SER A 28 -6.47 -15.81 19.91
CA SER A 28 -5.89 -14.53 20.35
C SER A 28 -6.00 -13.45 19.27
N ILE A 29 -5.55 -13.76 18.05
CA ILE A 29 -5.60 -12.85 16.90
C ILE A 29 -7.06 -12.52 16.57
N ALA A 30 -7.94 -13.53 16.48
CA ALA A 30 -9.36 -13.32 16.16
C ALA A 30 -10.04 -12.41 17.20
N ASN A 31 -9.73 -12.59 18.49
CA ASN A 31 -10.24 -11.72 19.55
C ASN A 31 -9.71 -10.29 19.44
N SER A 32 -8.43 -10.11 19.08
CA SER A 32 -7.85 -8.78 18.86
C SER A 32 -8.55 -8.05 17.71
N LEU A 33 -8.71 -8.72 16.56
CA LEU A 33 -9.40 -8.17 15.38
C LEU A 33 -10.86 -7.83 15.68
N LYS A 34 -11.55 -8.69 16.44
CA LYS A 34 -12.93 -8.44 16.88
C LYS A 34 -13.03 -7.19 17.76
N LYS A 35 -12.09 -6.96 18.67
CA LYS A 35 -12.03 -5.74 19.50
C LYS A 35 -11.84 -4.48 18.65
N GLN A 36 -11.07 -4.59 17.57
CA GLN A 36 -10.87 -3.53 16.57
C GLN A 36 -12.02 -3.40 15.56
N LYS A 37 -13.12 -4.16 15.76
CA LYS A 37 -14.28 -4.21 14.85
C LYS A 37 -13.90 -4.59 13.41
N MET A 38 -12.81 -5.33 13.23
CA MET A 38 -12.39 -5.86 11.95
C MET A 38 -12.96 -7.27 11.74
N GLN A 39 -13.64 -7.46 10.61
CA GLN A 39 -14.07 -8.78 10.14
C GLN A 39 -12.98 -9.34 9.22
N ALA A 40 -12.29 -10.39 9.68
CA ALA A 40 -11.24 -11.05 8.92
C ALA A 40 -11.16 -12.54 9.28
N PHE A 41 -10.72 -13.34 8.33
CA PHE A 41 -10.39 -14.75 8.55
C PHE A 41 -8.98 -14.84 9.11
N VAL A 42 -8.81 -15.58 10.21
CA VAL A 42 -7.49 -15.80 10.79
C VAL A 42 -7.00 -17.17 10.36
N LYS A 43 -5.80 -17.21 9.80
CA LYS A 43 -5.13 -18.44 9.43
C LYS A 43 -3.76 -18.50 10.11
N VAL A 44 -3.56 -19.50 10.95
CA VAL A 44 -2.27 -19.78 11.58
C VAL A 44 -1.79 -21.11 11.02
N GLU A 45 -0.58 -21.16 10.48
CA GLU A 45 0.03 -22.41 10.01
C GLU A 45 1.43 -22.58 10.60
N THR A 46 1.69 -23.75 11.14
CA THR A 46 3.03 -24.21 11.47
C THR A 46 3.75 -24.71 10.21
N VAL A 47 4.95 -24.21 9.98
CA VAL A 47 5.78 -24.51 8.81
C VAL A 47 7.20 -24.89 9.22
N ASP A 48 7.87 -25.65 8.36
CA ASP A 48 9.29 -25.96 8.52
C ASP A 48 10.16 -24.76 8.14
N GLU A 49 9.71 -23.98 7.15
CA GLU A 49 10.37 -22.79 6.65
C GLU A 49 9.34 -21.70 6.36
N ILE A 50 9.54 -20.51 6.94
CA ILE A 50 8.61 -19.38 6.82
C ILE A 50 8.43 -18.92 5.37
N GLU A 51 9.51 -18.88 4.59
CA GLU A 51 9.47 -18.44 3.19
C GLU A 51 8.58 -19.35 2.33
N GLU A 52 8.75 -20.67 2.44
CA GLU A 52 7.92 -21.65 1.75
C GLU A 52 6.46 -21.61 2.23
N GLY A 53 6.24 -21.30 3.51
CA GLY A 53 4.92 -21.00 4.04
C GLY A 53 4.25 -19.83 3.33
N TYR A 54 4.96 -18.71 3.15
CA TYR A 54 4.43 -17.53 2.45
C TYR A 54 4.14 -17.83 0.99
N LYS A 55 5.03 -18.54 0.28
CA LYS A 55 4.80 -19.00 -1.09
C LYS A 55 3.50 -19.77 -1.21
N ARG A 56 3.32 -20.78 -0.35
CA ARG A 56 2.10 -21.57 -0.34
C ARG A 56 0.88 -20.70 -0.06
N LEU A 57 0.91 -19.84 0.96
CA LEU A 57 -0.23 -19.00 1.31
C LEU A 57 -0.65 -18.06 0.18
N ILE A 58 0.30 -17.38 -0.45
CA ILE A 58 0.05 -16.41 -1.52
C ILE A 58 -0.53 -17.08 -2.77
N VAL A 59 0.01 -18.26 -3.15
CA VAL A 59 -0.40 -18.96 -4.38
C VAL A 59 -1.68 -19.76 -4.20
N SER A 60 -1.88 -20.37 -3.02
CA SER A 60 -3.00 -21.31 -2.78
C SER A 60 -4.25 -20.69 -2.16
N HIS A 61 -4.23 -19.40 -1.80
CA HIS A 61 -5.41 -18.77 -1.19
C HIS A 61 -6.48 -18.36 -2.19
N GLY A 62 -7.62 -19.02 -2.03
CA GLY A 62 -8.92 -18.66 -2.59
C GLY A 62 -9.97 -19.69 -2.19
N ILE A 63 -11.23 -19.30 -2.12
CA ILE A 63 -12.35 -20.24 -1.97
C ILE A 63 -13.26 -20.04 -3.19
N GLY A 64 -13.23 -20.98 -4.13
CA GLY A 64 -13.97 -20.87 -5.39
C GLY A 64 -13.55 -19.62 -6.17
N PRO A 65 -14.48 -18.75 -6.62
CA PRO A 65 -14.16 -17.54 -7.38
C PRO A 65 -13.55 -16.42 -6.52
N LEU A 66 -13.56 -16.53 -5.19
CA LEU A 66 -13.02 -15.51 -4.30
C LEU A 66 -11.53 -15.74 -4.10
N THR A 67 -10.72 -14.88 -4.70
CA THR A 67 -9.27 -14.87 -4.53
C THR A 67 -8.82 -13.52 -3.99
N HIS A 68 -7.79 -13.52 -3.13
CA HIS A 68 -7.17 -12.27 -2.70
C HIS A 68 -6.43 -11.65 -3.88
N ASN A 69 -6.59 -10.35 -4.08
CA ASN A 69 -5.90 -9.61 -5.13
C ASN A 69 -4.73 -8.77 -4.59
N THR A 70 -4.61 -8.64 -3.27
CA THR A 70 -3.65 -7.75 -2.62
C THR A 70 -2.99 -8.43 -1.42
N VAL A 71 -1.67 -8.33 -1.32
CA VAL A 71 -0.86 -8.78 -0.19
C VAL A 71 -0.31 -7.56 0.54
N LEU A 72 -0.68 -7.40 1.81
CA LEU A 72 -0.15 -6.39 2.71
C LEU A 72 0.97 -7.00 3.55
N ILE A 73 2.17 -6.44 3.46
CA ILE A 73 3.38 -6.92 4.12
C ILE A 73 3.86 -5.81 5.06
N PRO A 74 3.92 -6.04 6.40
CA PRO A 74 4.52 -5.08 7.29
C PRO A 74 6.03 -4.95 7.01
N HIS A 75 6.62 -3.79 7.29
CA HIS A 75 8.06 -3.52 7.14
C HIS A 75 8.91 -4.26 8.20
N GLN A 76 8.83 -5.60 8.24
CA GLN A 76 9.62 -6.48 9.09
C GLN A 76 9.93 -7.80 8.36
N GLY A 77 11.12 -8.36 8.57
CA GLY A 77 11.52 -9.65 7.99
C GLY A 77 11.86 -9.61 6.48
N SER A 78 11.68 -10.75 5.81
CA SER A 78 12.05 -11.02 4.40
C SER A 78 11.06 -10.43 3.38
N ILE A 79 10.93 -9.10 3.38
CA ILE A 79 9.93 -8.39 2.56
C ILE A 79 10.18 -8.54 1.06
N PRO A 80 11.41 -8.35 0.53
CA PRO A 80 11.65 -8.44 -0.91
C PRO A 80 11.22 -9.79 -1.51
N GLU A 81 11.54 -10.88 -0.82
CA GLU A 81 11.26 -12.24 -1.25
C GLU A 81 9.74 -12.46 -1.34
N ILE A 82 9.02 -12.12 -0.26
CA ILE A 82 7.55 -12.23 -0.19
C ILE A 82 6.88 -11.36 -1.26
N ALA A 83 7.37 -10.14 -1.46
CA ALA A 83 6.86 -9.22 -2.47
C ALA A 83 7.09 -9.77 -3.88
N GLU A 84 8.26 -10.35 -4.18
CA GLU A 84 8.54 -10.95 -5.48
C GLU A 84 7.62 -12.14 -5.78
N ILE A 85 7.40 -13.01 -4.80
CA ILE A 85 6.46 -14.13 -4.89
C ILE A 85 5.04 -13.63 -5.18
N ALA A 86 4.57 -12.64 -4.41
CA ALA A 86 3.24 -12.05 -4.60
C ALA A 86 3.09 -11.43 -5.99
N TYR A 87 4.10 -10.71 -6.46
CA TYR A 87 4.08 -10.07 -7.78
C TYR A 87 3.97 -11.09 -8.89
N ARG A 88 4.79 -12.16 -8.83
CA ARG A 88 4.76 -13.27 -9.80
C ARG A 88 3.45 -14.04 -9.77
N ALA A 89 2.78 -14.09 -8.62
CA ALA A 89 1.45 -14.65 -8.46
C ALA A 89 0.31 -13.71 -8.93
N GLY A 90 0.63 -12.57 -9.55
CA GLY A 90 -0.36 -11.62 -10.06
C GLY A 90 -1.07 -10.82 -8.97
N LYS A 91 -0.48 -10.70 -7.77
CA LYS A 91 -1.09 -9.98 -6.64
C LYS A 91 -0.53 -8.56 -6.54
N ASN A 92 -1.40 -7.61 -6.25
CA ASN A 92 -0.99 -6.28 -5.80
C ASN A 92 -0.22 -6.40 -4.48
N ILE A 93 0.77 -5.55 -4.28
CA ILE A 93 1.61 -5.57 -3.08
C ILE A 93 1.55 -4.21 -2.42
N ILE A 94 1.42 -4.24 -1.10
CA ILE A 94 1.57 -3.06 -0.26
C ILE A 94 2.58 -3.43 0.81
N VAL A 95 3.74 -2.78 0.82
CA VAL A 95 4.67 -2.85 1.94
C VAL A 95 4.44 -1.64 2.84
N LEU A 96 4.02 -1.88 4.08
CA LEU A 96 3.69 -0.83 5.03
C LEU A 96 4.80 -0.68 6.06
N ARG A 97 5.50 0.45 6.04
CA ARG A 97 6.31 0.92 7.16
C ARG A 97 5.47 1.88 7.99
N GLU A 98 5.11 1.46 9.18
CA GLU A 98 4.30 2.25 10.11
C GLU A 98 5.08 2.50 11.41
N GLU A 99 5.02 3.74 11.88
CA GLU A 99 5.37 4.11 13.24
C GLU A 99 4.09 4.28 14.05
N LEU A 100 3.90 3.42 15.05
CA LEU A 100 2.74 3.43 15.95
C LEU A 100 2.49 4.86 16.46
N SER A 101 1.33 5.41 16.12
CA SER A 101 0.94 6.77 16.45
C SER A 101 -0.47 6.80 17.01
N GLU A 102 -0.71 7.74 17.91
CA GLU A 102 -2.07 8.09 18.31
C GLU A 102 -2.89 8.55 17.10
N THR A 103 -4.17 8.17 17.08
CA THR A 103 -5.15 8.64 16.11
C THR A 103 -5.30 10.15 16.23
N LYS A 104 -4.91 10.87 15.17
CA LYS A 104 -5.09 12.31 15.06
C LYS A 104 -6.50 12.67 14.58
N GLN A 105 -6.92 13.90 14.90
CA GLN A 105 -8.20 14.45 14.44
C GLN A 105 -8.16 14.84 12.96
N ASP A 106 -7.02 15.36 12.51
CA ASP A 106 -6.72 15.65 11.10
C ASP A 106 -5.67 14.66 10.61
N PHE A 107 -5.85 14.12 9.41
CA PHE A 107 -4.95 13.12 8.83
C PHE A 107 -4.60 13.49 7.39
N ARG A 108 -3.30 13.64 7.11
CA ARG A 108 -2.80 13.99 5.77
C ARG A 108 -2.27 12.77 5.04
N ILE A 109 -2.85 12.49 3.89
CA ILE A 109 -2.38 11.47 2.95
C ILE A 109 -1.74 12.14 1.75
N ASP A 110 -0.47 11.83 1.51
CA ASP A 110 0.21 12.21 0.28
C ASP A 110 0.26 11.00 -0.67
N ILE A 111 -0.05 11.20 -1.95
CA ILE A 111 0.03 10.15 -2.98
C ILE A 111 1.02 10.62 -4.05
N TRP A 112 2.08 9.86 -4.30
CA TRP A 112 3.05 10.19 -5.34
C TRP A 112 2.69 9.54 -6.66
N TRP A 113 2.08 10.32 -7.54
CA TRP A 113 1.67 9.92 -8.87
C TRP A 113 2.87 9.81 -9.80
N ASP A 114 3.00 8.63 -10.39
CA ASP A 114 3.81 8.37 -11.56
C ASP A 114 2.93 8.02 -12.77
N SER A 115 3.14 8.72 -13.89
CA SER A 115 2.42 8.50 -15.14
C SER A 115 2.93 7.27 -15.90
N ILE A 116 4.18 6.85 -15.69
CA ILE A 116 4.73 5.65 -16.33
C ILE A 116 4.06 4.40 -15.74
N HIS A 117 3.95 4.35 -14.41
CA HIS A 117 3.29 3.27 -13.70
C HIS A 117 1.85 3.62 -13.28
N ARG A 118 1.05 4.12 -14.24
CA ARG A 118 -0.33 4.60 -14.02
C ARG A 118 -1.21 3.63 -13.21
N LYS A 119 -1.16 2.31 -13.47
CA LYS A 119 -1.95 1.31 -12.72
C LYS A 119 -1.65 1.31 -11.22
N THR A 120 -0.39 1.50 -10.83
CA THR A 120 0.02 1.59 -9.42
C THR A 120 -0.50 2.89 -8.82
N SER A 121 -0.41 4.00 -9.56
CA SER A 121 -0.94 5.30 -9.15
C SER A 121 -2.46 5.28 -8.94
N GLU A 122 -3.21 4.62 -9.81
CA GLU A 122 -4.67 4.44 -9.68
C GLU A 122 -5.03 3.55 -8.48
N LEU A 123 -4.31 2.45 -8.27
CA LEU A 123 -4.47 1.64 -7.05
C LEU A 123 -4.23 2.47 -5.79
N MET A 124 -3.18 3.29 -5.74
CA MET A 124 -2.91 4.16 -4.58
C MET A 124 -4.06 5.14 -4.29
N LEU A 125 -4.70 5.70 -5.32
CA LEU A 125 -5.88 6.55 -5.16
C LEU A 125 -7.06 5.78 -4.54
N VAL A 126 -7.33 4.57 -5.03
CA VAL A 126 -8.38 3.70 -4.47
C VAL A 126 -8.09 3.38 -3.00
N LEU A 127 -6.84 3.03 -2.68
CA LEU A 127 -6.43 2.72 -1.30
C LEU A 127 -6.58 3.93 -0.37
N ALA A 128 -6.18 5.12 -0.82
CA ALA A 128 -6.34 6.35 -0.05
C ALA A 128 -7.81 6.71 0.19
N HIS A 129 -8.68 6.52 -0.81
CA HIS A 129 -10.12 6.69 -0.63
C HIS A 129 -10.71 5.67 0.36
N MET A 130 -10.35 4.39 0.22
CA MET A 130 -10.77 3.33 1.14
C MET A 130 -10.26 3.60 2.56
N PHE A 131 -9.12 4.26 2.71
CA PHE A 131 -8.60 4.67 4.00
C PHE A 131 -9.44 5.81 4.60
N GLN A 132 -9.67 6.89 3.84
CA GLN A 132 -10.49 8.04 4.24
C GLN A 132 -11.90 7.62 4.68
N THR A 133 -12.54 6.71 3.95
CA THR A 133 -13.91 6.26 4.25
C THR A 133 -14.01 5.35 5.48
N ASN A 134 -12.96 4.58 5.82
CA ASN A 134 -13.03 3.53 6.84
C ASN A 134 -12.31 3.85 8.16
N MET A 135 -11.40 4.82 8.20
CA MET A 135 -10.62 5.12 9.41
C MET A 135 -11.40 5.90 10.48
N GLY A 136 -12.61 6.38 10.18
CA GLY A 136 -13.42 7.16 11.12
C GLY A 136 -12.80 8.51 11.52
N VAL A 137 -11.73 8.93 10.84
CA VAL A 137 -11.12 10.25 11.03
C VAL A 137 -12.01 11.28 10.36
N LYS A 138 -12.44 12.30 11.12
CA LYS A 138 -13.41 13.30 10.64
C LYS A 138 -12.88 14.14 9.48
N HIS A 139 -11.57 14.36 9.44
CA HIS A 139 -10.91 15.18 8.44
C HIS A 139 -9.67 14.48 7.89
N THR A 140 -9.80 13.89 6.70
CA THR A 140 -8.66 13.36 5.94
C THR A 140 -8.46 14.20 4.70
N GLN A 141 -7.29 14.82 4.59
CA GLN A 141 -6.87 15.57 3.41
C GLN A 141 -5.99 14.69 2.53
N ILE A 142 -6.32 14.61 1.26
CA ILE A 142 -5.56 13.83 0.27
C ILE A 142 -4.91 14.82 -0.69
N THR A 143 -3.59 14.73 -0.83
CA THR A 143 -2.83 15.51 -1.81
C THR A 143 -2.18 14.56 -2.80
N LEU A 144 -2.58 14.69 -4.07
CA LEU A 144 -1.90 14.04 -5.19
C LEU A 144 -0.70 14.87 -5.62
N LYS A 145 0.47 14.26 -5.50
CA LYS A 145 1.76 14.87 -5.77
C LYS A 145 2.41 14.24 -6.99
N SER A 146 3.18 15.01 -7.73
CA SER A 146 3.95 14.47 -8.84
C SER A 146 5.22 15.26 -9.11
N ILE A 147 6.18 14.61 -9.77
CA ILE A 147 7.46 15.22 -10.14
C ILE A 147 7.56 15.24 -11.67
N VAL A 148 8.05 16.36 -12.20
CA VAL A 148 8.30 16.58 -13.62
C VAL A 148 9.65 17.26 -13.82
N ASN A 149 10.14 17.31 -15.05
CA ASN A 149 11.48 17.81 -15.37
C ASN A 149 11.54 19.28 -15.84
N SER A 150 10.39 19.96 -15.96
CA SER A 150 10.33 21.35 -16.41
C SER A 150 9.05 22.04 -15.96
N GLU A 151 9.07 23.38 -15.95
CA GLU A 151 7.90 24.22 -15.65
C GLU A 151 6.77 24.02 -16.66
N THR A 152 7.08 23.87 -17.94
CA THR A 152 6.08 23.54 -18.97
C THR A 152 5.40 22.20 -18.68
N ALA A 153 6.16 21.17 -18.30
CA ALA A 153 5.59 19.88 -17.92
C ALA A 153 4.76 19.98 -16.63
N ARG A 154 5.07 20.93 -15.73
CA ARG A 154 4.30 21.17 -14.50
C ARG A 154 2.90 21.67 -14.81
N GLU A 155 2.80 22.65 -15.71
CA GLU A 155 1.52 23.19 -16.16
C GLU A 155 0.67 22.11 -16.84
N GLN A 156 1.27 21.35 -17.76
CA GLN A 156 0.59 20.23 -18.44
C GLN A 156 0.11 19.16 -17.45
N ARG A 157 0.90 18.83 -16.42
CA ARG A 157 0.52 17.86 -15.40
C ARG A 157 -0.65 18.34 -14.55
N LEU A 158 -0.67 19.64 -14.19
CA LEU A 158 -1.77 20.23 -13.44
C LEU A 158 -3.07 20.25 -14.25
N GLU A 159 -3.00 20.56 -15.55
CA GLU A 159 -4.14 20.48 -16.45
C GLU A 159 -4.66 19.04 -16.57
N TYR A 160 -3.77 18.08 -16.82
CA TYR A 160 -4.12 16.65 -16.84
C TYR A 160 -4.82 16.20 -15.54
N PHE A 161 -4.33 16.60 -14.37
CA PHE A 161 -5.00 16.26 -13.11
C PHE A 161 -6.39 16.90 -13.01
N ARG A 162 -6.56 18.16 -13.39
CA ARG A 162 -7.89 18.80 -13.40
C ARG A 162 -8.86 18.03 -14.28
N ASP A 163 -8.44 17.64 -15.47
CA ASP A 163 -9.28 16.88 -16.41
C ASP A 163 -9.59 15.47 -15.88
N PHE A 164 -8.58 14.78 -15.35
CA PHE A 164 -8.72 13.43 -14.81
C PHE A 164 -9.72 13.36 -13.65
N PHE A 165 -9.79 14.42 -12.82
CA PHE A 165 -10.69 14.51 -11.67
C PHE A 165 -11.93 15.39 -11.90
N ALA A 166 -12.14 15.97 -13.09
CA ALA A 166 -13.18 16.97 -13.35
C ALA A 166 -14.60 16.51 -12.97
N ASN A 167 -14.89 15.22 -13.14
CA ASN A 167 -16.19 14.62 -12.82
C ASN A 167 -16.13 13.69 -11.60
N SER A 168 -14.99 13.64 -10.89
CA SER A 168 -14.83 12.75 -9.76
C SER A 168 -15.40 13.39 -8.49
N ARG A 169 -16.12 12.60 -7.68
CA ARG A 169 -16.53 13.01 -6.33
C ARG A 169 -15.36 12.99 -5.32
N PHE A 170 -14.19 12.55 -5.77
CA PHE A 170 -12.99 12.43 -4.96
C PHE A 170 -12.32 13.79 -4.80
N HIS A 171 -12.37 14.34 -3.60
CA HIS A 171 -11.74 15.62 -3.27
C HIS A 171 -10.26 15.40 -3.00
N VAL A 172 -9.42 15.95 -3.88
CA VAL A 172 -7.96 15.81 -3.81
C VAL A 172 -7.28 17.11 -4.23
N ASP A 173 -6.25 17.49 -3.48
CA ASP A 173 -5.40 18.64 -3.82
C ASP A 173 -4.28 18.21 -4.76
N PHE A 174 -3.88 19.07 -5.70
CA PHE A 174 -2.80 18.79 -6.64
C PHE A 174 -1.53 19.60 -6.31
N LYS A 175 -0.38 18.92 -6.23
CA LYS A 175 0.93 19.57 -6.17
C LYS A 175 1.87 18.93 -7.18
N VAL A 176 2.48 19.74 -8.03
CA VAL A 176 3.46 19.25 -9.01
C VAL A 176 4.78 19.98 -8.79
N TYR A 177 5.84 19.20 -8.62
CA TYR A 177 7.19 19.67 -8.32
C TYR A 177 8.08 19.49 -9.55
N VAL A 178 9.00 20.42 -9.77
CA VAL A 178 10.02 20.31 -10.81
C VAL A 178 11.32 19.85 -10.14
N ALA A 179 11.83 18.68 -10.54
CA ALA A 179 13.09 18.13 -10.04
C ALA A 179 13.72 17.19 -11.08
N SER A 180 15.03 16.95 -10.97
CA SER A 180 15.68 15.93 -11.78
C SER A 180 15.34 14.52 -11.29
N ILE A 181 15.61 13.50 -12.10
CA ILE A 181 15.35 12.10 -11.72
C ILE A 181 16.24 11.64 -10.55
N GLU A 182 17.45 12.16 -10.46
CA GLU A 182 18.39 11.91 -9.36
C GLU A 182 17.92 12.52 -8.03
N GLU A 183 17.04 13.52 -8.10
CA GLU A 183 16.47 14.23 -6.95
C GLU A 183 15.09 13.71 -6.55
N GLU A 184 14.53 12.75 -7.29
CA GLU A 184 13.16 12.27 -7.12
C GLU A 184 12.89 11.82 -5.68
N LEU A 185 13.66 10.85 -5.17
CA LEU A 185 13.47 10.32 -3.82
C LEU A 185 13.73 11.36 -2.72
N LYS A 186 14.67 12.30 -2.94
CA LYS A 186 14.94 13.39 -2.00
C LYS A 186 13.75 14.35 -1.93
N THR A 187 13.18 14.67 -3.09
CA THR A 187 11.98 15.50 -3.24
C THR A 187 10.79 14.84 -2.56
N ILE A 188 10.58 13.54 -2.80
CA ILE A 188 9.52 12.75 -2.16
C ILE A 188 9.62 12.79 -0.64
N ASN A 189 10.82 12.49 -0.12
CA ASN A 189 11.10 12.47 1.31
C ASN A 189 10.89 13.83 1.96
N PHE A 190 11.36 14.91 1.32
CA PHE A 190 11.24 16.26 1.83
C PHE A 190 9.79 16.74 1.86
N PHE A 191 9.06 16.65 0.74
CA PHE A 191 7.72 17.24 0.67
C PHE A 191 6.66 16.46 1.46
N SER A 192 6.96 15.23 1.88
CA SER A 192 6.04 14.35 2.61
C SER A 192 6.50 14.03 4.03
N SER A 193 7.51 14.73 4.57
CA SER A 193 7.97 14.53 5.96
C SER A 193 6.84 14.76 6.97
N GLU A 194 5.97 15.73 6.69
CA GLU A 194 4.82 16.10 7.52
C GLU A 194 3.52 15.36 7.15
N SER A 195 3.60 14.32 6.31
CA SER A 195 2.43 13.49 6.01
C SER A 195 2.21 12.45 7.11
N ASP A 196 0.94 12.15 7.39
CA ASP A 196 0.60 11.06 8.29
C ASP A 196 0.67 9.71 7.58
N LEU A 197 0.53 9.69 6.26
CA LEU A 197 0.76 8.53 5.41
C LEU A 197 1.15 8.98 4.00
N ALA A 198 2.22 8.42 3.44
CA ALA A 198 2.57 8.56 2.04
C ALA A 198 2.38 7.24 1.28
N PHE A 199 1.59 7.28 0.20
CA PHE A 199 1.55 6.21 -0.80
C PHE A 199 2.56 6.52 -1.91
N ILE A 200 3.45 5.57 -2.17
CA ILE A 200 4.51 5.70 -3.16
C ILE A 200 4.58 4.43 -4.00
N GLY A 201 4.52 4.56 -5.31
CA GLY A 201 4.67 3.43 -6.22
C GLY A 201 6.11 2.94 -6.26
N LEU A 202 6.32 1.62 -6.23
CA LEU A 202 7.61 1.04 -6.59
C LEU A 202 7.62 0.76 -8.09
N PRO A 203 8.43 1.47 -8.90
CA PRO A 203 8.69 1.02 -10.25
C PRO A 203 9.41 -0.33 -10.13
N ILE A 204 8.95 -1.36 -10.83
CA ILE A 204 9.66 -2.65 -10.88
C ILE A 204 10.45 -2.67 -12.19
N PRO A 205 11.74 -2.26 -12.19
CA PRO A 205 12.63 -2.44 -13.31
C PRO A 205 13.04 -3.92 -13.42
N GLY A 206 13.75 -4.26 -14.50
CA GLY A 206 14.31 -5.61 -14.70
C GLY A 206 15.24 -6.09 -13.57
N GLU A 207 15.74 -5.19 -12.72
CA GLU A 207 16.55 -5.52 -11.53
C GLU A 207 15.74 -6.10 -10.36
N GLY A 208 14.40 -6.08 -10.44
CA GLY A 208 13.51 -6.70 -9.46
C GLY A 208 13.14 -5.82 -8.26
N ILE A 209 12.23 -6.33 -7.43
CA ILE A 209 11.62 -5.59 -6.30
C ILE A 209 12.64 -5.31 -5.19
N GLN A 210 13.60 -6.21 -4.97
CA GLN A 210 14.55 -6.13 -3.87
C GLN A 210 15.43 -4.87 -3.91
N SER A 211 16.07 -4.60 -5.05
CA SER A 211 16.94 -3.43 -5.24
C SER A 211 16.17 -2.12 -5.02
N MET A 212 14.97 -2.05 -5.60
CA MET A 212 14.10 -0.87 -5.52
C MET A 212 13.61 -0.62 -4.10
N TYR A 213 13.14 -1.66 -3.44
CA TYR A 213 12.68 -1.59 -2.07
C TYR A 213 13.79 -1.09 -1.12
N ALA A 214 15.00 -1.66 -1.22
CA ALA A 214 16.14 -1.25 -0.40
C ALA A 214 16.49 0.24 -0.62
N THR A 215 16.45 0.70 -1.87
CA THR A 215 16.69 2.09 -2.24
C THR A 215 15.62 3.00 -1.63
N TYR A 216 14.34 2.69 -1.79
CA TYR A 216 13.24 3.54 -1.32
C TYR A 216 13.25 3.66 0.21
N ILE A 217 13.36 2.54 0.94
CA ILE A 217 13.41 2.58 2.41
C ILE A 217 14.60 3.40 2.92
N LYS A 218 15.77 3.30 2.26
CA LYS A 218 16.96 4.07 2.62
C LYS A 218 16.76 5.57 2.47
N HIS A 219 16.02 6.01 1.45
CA HIS A 219 15.85 7.44 1.14
C HIS A 219 14.63 8.09 1.80
N LEU A 220 13.57 7.34 2.10
CA LEU A 220 12.30 7.87 2.59
C LEU A 220 12.22 7.98 4.13
N LYS A 221 13.34 8.08 4.83
CA LYS A 221 13.42 7.96 6.30
C LYS A 221 12.69 9.05 7.08
N SER A 222 12.45 10.22 6.50
CA SER A 222 11.77 11.33 7.18
C SER A 222 10.26 11.21 7.17
N ILE A 223 9.70 10.29 6.37
CA ILE A 223 8.26 10.06 6.30
C ILE A 223 7.89 9.02 7.36
N LYS A 224 7.01 9.42 8.28
CA LYS A 224 6.56 8.60 9.41
C LYS A 224 5.97 7.26 8.97
N ASN A 225 4.91 7.32 8.16
CA ASN A 225 4.25 6.13 7.63
C ASN A 225 4.33 6.12 6.10
N VAL A 226 4.83 5.02 5.53
CA VAL A 226 4.97 4.84 4.09
C VAL A 226 4.34 3.53 3.66
N ALA A 227 3.45 3.61 2.68
CA ALA A 227 2.93 2.48 1.94
C ALA A 227 3.60 2.44 0.57
N LEU A 228 4.54 1.50 0.38
CA LEU A 228 5.14 1.22 -0.92
C LEU A 228 4.23 0.27 -1.69
N VAL A 229 3.77 0.68 -2.87
CA VAL A 229 2.70 -0.01 -3.59
C VAL A 229 3.18 -0.51 -4.95
N VAL A 230 2.72 -1.69 -5.33
CA VAL A 230 2.87 -2.26 -6.66
C VAL A 230 1.52 -2.82 -7.11
N ALA A 231 1.03 -2.38 -8.27
CA ALA A 231 -0.11 -3.02 -8.90
C ALA A 231 0.34 -4.14 -9.85
N ALA A 232 -0.11 -5.37 -9.60
CA ALA A 232 0.03 -6.47 -10.56
C ALA A 232 -1.03 -6.36 -11.65
N GLU A 233 -2.28 -6.07 -11.26
CA GLU A 233 -3.44 -5.92 -12.15
C GLU A 233 -3.85 -4.45 -12.29
N PRO A 234 -4.43 -4.04 -13.44
CA PRO A 234 -4.99 -2.71 -13.58
C PRO A 234 -6.23 -2.54 -12.69
N VAL A 235 -6.42 -1.33 -12.16
CA VAL A 235 -7.63 -0.94 -11.43
C VAL A 235 -8.22 0.28 -12.12
N ASP A 236 -9.45 0.19 -12.62
CA ASP A 236 -10.10 1.33 -13.26
C ASP A 236 -10.65 2.31 -12.21
N PHE A 237 -9.82 3.27 -11.81
CA PHE A 237 -10.22 4.33 -10.88
C PHE A 237 -11.42 5.14 -11.41
N GLN A 238 -11.49 5.40 -12.71
CA GLN A 238 -12.54 6.25 -13.27
C GLN A 238 -13.89 5.53 -13.25
N GLU A 239 -13.92 4.22 -13.46
CA GLU A 239 -15.16 3.43 -13.30
C GLU A 239 -15.66 3.43 -11.86
N ILE A 240 -14.76 3.32 -10.88
CA ILE A 240 -15.11 3.27 -9.45
C ILE A 240 -15.66 4.60 -8.94
N PHE A 241 -15.19 5.74 -9.46
CA PHE A 241 -15.45 7.08 -8.91
C PHE A 241 -16.19 8.05 -9.85
N LYS A 242 -16.91 7.52 -10.84
CA LYS A 242 -17.91 8.27 -11.63
C LYS A 242 -19.13 8.71 -10.79
#